data_AF-A0A968LFS2-F1
#
_entry.id   AF-A0A968LFS2-F1
#
_cell.length_a   1.000
_cell.length_b   1.000
_cell.length_c   1.000
_cell.angle_alpha   90.00
_cell.angle_beta   90.00
_cell.angle_gamma   90.00
#
_symmetry.space_group_name_H-M   'P 1'
#
loop_
_entity.id
_entity.type
_entity.pdbx_description
1 polymer ?
#
loop_
_entity_poly.entity_id
_entity_poly.type
_entity_poly.pdbx_seq_one_letter_code
_entity_poly.pdbx_strand_id
1 'polypeptide(L)'
;MYAPRAVLGALIFTTLICSSCDPQGTSKPSTAEPTVEEQYITRVQEIEAGGYAVDDIMAWAERVEQANAYVLIESREAWPNFWPVADAMFAKALELHTDPEDQLTIYRALFRIEATAGNDGSDVLRKALEVQPDLVIWREMFRNNSSMNKSAGARVDVCVGLRPLVDSDPEFDSEYFFKTCYDWADEDPAKLWPGAAEEYANREMLIERLKQFHTELAIFFPGGGRCQTHDGGCSDFGWSSRGGGDIDSTCISEDCIGVGWVSNTPEQTINTRCNNKSCQLKGWKSKGDSETWTATCKGTCKEGWTLKGKKQRYEVTCRGSNCFEDGYDVVTKEGWKFACYCNTGSCLLRGTYCKALP
;
A
#
# COMPACT_ATOMS: atom_id res chain seq x y z
N MET A 1 -11.80 23.29 -38.83
CA MET A 1 -11.91 22.28 -39.90
C MET A 1 -10.76 21.30 -39.71
N TYR A 2 -11.09 20.16 -39.09
CA TYR A 2 -10.17 19.05 -38.88
C TYR A 2 -10.43 18.00 -39.96
N ALA A 3 -9.38 17.46 -40.56
CA ALA A 3 -9.39 16.21 -41.31
C ALA A 3 -8.00 15.54 -41.19
N PRO A 4 -7.94 14.19 -41.24
CA PRO A 4 -7.06 13.41 -40.39
C PRO A 4 -5.80 12.90 -41.11
N ARG A 5 -4.75 12.62 -40.34
CA ARG A 5 -3.61 11.81 -40.79
C ARG A 5 -3.80 10.37 -40.34
N ALA A 6 -4.09 9.51 -41.32
CA ALA A 6 -3.83 8.08 -41.23
C ALA A 6 -2.31 7.86 -41.14
N VAL A 7 -1.86 7.03 -40.21
CA VAL A 7 -0.50 6.48 -40.21
C VAL A 7 -0.60 4.98 -40.35
N LEU A 8 -0.06 4.51 -41.47
CA LEU A 8 0.14 3.12 -41.87
C LEU A 8 0.80 2.30 -40.75
N GLY A 9 0.17 1.17 -40.44
CA GLY A 9 0.88 0.00 -39.92
C GLY A 9 1.60 -0.71 -41.05
N ALA A 10 2.90 -0.96 -40.86
CA ALA A 10 3.66 -2.08 -41.42
C ALA A 10 5.11 -1.99 -40.92
N LEU A 11 5.69 -3.17 -40.67
CA LEU A 11 7.11 -3.47 -40.43
C LEU A 11 7.59 -3.28 -38.99
N ILE A 12 7.71 -4.39 -38.26
CA ILE A 12 8.99 -5.04 -37.92
C ILE A 12 8.65 -6.42 -37.35
N PHE A 13 8.92 -7.50 -38.08
CA PHE A 13 9.23 -8.83 -37.53
C PHE A 13 9.93 -9.63 -38.64
N THR A 14 11.25 -9.50 -38.70
CA THR A 14 12.12 -10.46 -39.40
C THR A 14 13.40 -10.53 -38.61
N THR A 15 13.49 -11.51 -37.71
CA THR A 15 14.74 -12.20 -37.34
C THR A 15 14.44 -13.30 -36.32
N LEU A 16 14.36 -14.54 -36.79
CA LEU A 16 14.78 -15.72 -36.03
C LEU A 16 15.13 -16.86 -37.00
N ILE A 17 16.44 -16.97 -37.24
CA ILE A 17 17.25 -18.17 -37.51
C ILE A 17 16.69 -19.18 -38.53
N CYS A 18 17.13 -19.04 -39.78
CA CYS A 18 17.02 -20.08 -40.81
C CYS A 18 18.11 -21.14 -40.61
N SER A 19 17.78 -22.28 -39.98
CA SER A 19 18.68 -23.43 -39.80
C SER A 19 18.50 -24.53 -40.85
N SER A 20 17.91 -24.26 -42.01
CA SER A 20 17.83 -25.28 -43.08
C SER A 20 17.75 -24.67 -44.48
N CYS A 21 18.91 -24.40 -45.09
CA CYS A 21 19.00 -24.27 -46.54
C CYS A 21 19.62 -25.55 -47.10
N ASP A 22 18.77 -26.38 -47.71
CA ASP A 22 19.17 -27.49 -48.58
C ASP A 22 19.75 -26.91 -49.89
N PRO A 23 20.92 -27.35 -50.39
CA PRO A 23 21.54 -26.80 -51.60
C PRO A 23 20.75 -27.04 -52.89
N GLN A 24 19.67 -27.85 -52.87
CA GLN A 24 18.97 -28.27 -54.09
C GLN A 24 17.79 -27.38 -54.53
N GLY A 25 17.57 -26.22 -53.92
CA GLY A 25 16.69 -25.19 -54.51
C GLY A 25 15.23 -25.62 -54.70
N THR A 26 14.74 -26.58 -53.93
CA THR A 26 13.30 -26.81 -53.78
C THR A 26 12.84 -26.01 -52.58
N SER A 27 12.00 -25.00 -52.81
CA SER A 27 11.32 -24.30 -51.72
C SER A 27 10.48 -25.34 -50.96
N LYS A 28 10.82 -25.60 -49.69
CA LYS A 28 9.84 -26.20 -48.79
C LYS A 28 8.58 -25.32 -48.83
N PRO A 29 7.37 -25.90 -48.84
CA PRO A 29 6.18 -25.11 -48.61
C PRO A 29 6.41 -24.38 -47.29
N SER A 30 6.30 -23.05 -47.32
CA SER A 30 6.19 -22.27 -46.10
C SER A 30 5.00 -22.83 -45.34
N THR A 31 5.24 -23.65 -44.33
CA THR A 31 4.23 -23.95 -43.33
C THR A 31 3.91 -22.62 -42.70
N ALA A 32 2.78 -22.02 -43.11
CA ALA A 32 2.28 -20.81 -42.49
C ALA A 32 2.26 -21.07 -40.98
N GLU A 33 2.84 -20.17 -40.20
CA GLU A 33 2.71 -20.27 -38.75
C GLU A 33 1.21 -20.30 -38.45
N PRO A 34 0.75 -21.28 -37.65
CA PRO A 34 -0.66 -21.40 -37.34
C PRO A 34 -1.11 -20.08 -36.73
N THR A 35 -2.23 -19.57 -37.23
CA THR A 35 -2.88 -18.39 -36.67
C THR A 35 -3.14 -18.61 -35.18
N VAL A 36 -3.27 -17.53 -34.40
CA VAL A 36 -3.65 -17.63 -32.96
C VAL A 36 -4.90 -18.48 -32.78
N GLU A 37 -5.81 -18.46 -33.76
CA GLU A 37 -7.04 -19.25 -33.81
C GLU A 37 -6.82 -20.76 -34.13
N GLU A 38 -5.83 -21.10 -34.95
CA GLU A 38 -5.46 -22.51 -35.23
C GLU A 38 -4.64 -23.13 -34.08
N GLN A 39 -3.77 -22.33 -33.45
CA GLN A 39 -3.14 -22.70 -32.18
C GLN A 39 -4.21 -22.93 -31.11
N TYR A 40 -5.28 -22.15 -31.12
CA TYR A 40 -6.45 -22.27 -30.25
C TYR A 40 -7.23 -23.57 -30.41
N ILE A 41 -7.62 -23.97 -31.63
CA ILE A 41 -8.37 -25.22 -31.84
C ILE A 41 -7.55 -26.45 -31.41
N THR A 42 -6.25 -26.43 -31.72
CA THR A 42 -5.33 -27.49 -31.33
C THR A 42 -5.23 -27.59 -29.81
N ARG A 43 -5.15 -26.46 -29.11
CA ARG A 43 -5.03 -26.44 -27.65
C ARG A 43 -6.32 -26.90 -26.95
N VAL A 44 -7.49 -26.52 -27.45
CA VAL A 44 -8.80 -27.00 -26.92
C VAL A 44 -8.91 -28.53 -27.05
N GLN A 45 -8.47 -29.10 -28.16
CA GLN A 45 -8.46 -30.56 -28.34
C GLN A 45 -7.47 -31.26 -27.40
N GLU A 46 -6.32 -30.64 -27.10
CA GLU A 46 -5.37 -31.13 -26.10
C GLU A 46 -5.89 -31.00 -24.65
N ILE A 47 -6.70 -29.97 -24.37
CA ILE A 47 -7.39 -29.77 -23.09
C ILE A 47 -8.38 -30.90 -22.80
N GLU A 48 -9.13 -31.32 -23.82
CA GLU A 48 -10.06 -32.47 -23.72
C GLU A 48 -9.34 -33.80 -23.46
N ALA A 49 -8.04 -33.90 -23.80
CA ALA A 49 -7.22 -35.10 -23.56
C ALA A 49 -6.63 -35.21 -22.14
N GLY A 50 -6.83 -34.22 -21.26
CA GLY A 50 -6.59 -34.33 -19.81
C GLY A 50 -5.15 -34.13 -19.33
N GLY A 51 -4.30 -33.45 -20.11
CA GLY A 51 -2.84 -33.41 -19.88
C GLY A 51 -2.24 -32.09 -19.39
N TYR A 52 -2.93 -31.29 -18.57
CA TYR A 52 -2.41 -29.97 -18.17
C TYR A 52 -1.85 -29.94 -16.74
N ALA A 53 -0.53 -29.74 -16.62
CA ALA A 53 0.09 -29.34 -15.37
C ALA A 53 -0.19 -27.84 -15.11
N VAL A 54 -0.20 -27.42 -13.84
CA VAL A 54 -0.35 -26.01 -13.46
C VAL A 54 0.68 -25.11 -14.16
N ASP A 55 1.89 -25.63 -14.36
CA ASP A 55 2.99 -24.95 -15.05
C ASP A 55 2.63 -24.51 -16.48
N ASP A 56 1.83 -25.30 -17.21
CA ASP A 56 1.44 -24.97 -18.59
C ASP A 56 0.44 -23.80 -18.64
N ILE A 57 -0.39 -23.67 -17.60
CA ILE A 57 -1.35 -22.56 -17.44
C ILE A 57 -0.58 -21.29 -17.11
N MET A 58 0.38 -21.38 -16.18
CA MET A 58 1.24 -20.25 -15.82
C MET A 58 2.08 -19.78 -17.01
N ALA A 59 2.70 -20.70 -17.75
CA ALA A 59 3.45 -20.38 -18.95
C ALA A 59 2.56 -19.76 -20.04
N TRP A 60 1.29 -20.16 -20.12
CA TRP A 60 0.34 -19.54 -21.03
C TRP A 60 -0.04 -18.12 -20.57
N ALA A 61 -0.35 -17.92 -19.29
CA ALA A 61 -0.65 -16.59 -18.74
C ALA A 61 0.52 -15.63 -18.92
N GLU A 62 1.75 -16.08 -18.68
CA GLU A 62 2.96 -15.30 -18.93
C GLU A 62 3.11 -14.92 -20.40
N ARG A 63 2.85 -15.86 -21.33
CA ARG A 63 2.86 -15.56 -22.77
C ARG A 63 1.79 -14.55 -23.16
N VAL A 64 0.60 -14.62 -22.56
CA VAL A 64 -0.50 -13.66 -22.78
C VAL A 64 -0.11 -12.28 -22.28
N GLU A 65 0.49 -12.17 -21.09
CA GLU A 65 1.02 -10.91 -20.54
C GLU A 65 2.13 -10.33 -21.42
N GLN A 66 3.09 -11.17 -21.85
CA GLN A 66 4.16 -10.76 -22.76
C GLN A 66 3.61 -10.33 -24.12
N ALA A 67 2.64 -11.05 -24.66
CA ALA A 67 1.98 -10.68 -25.91
C ALA A 67 1.24 -9.36 -25.79
N ASN A 68 0.65 -9.03 -24.64
CA ASN A 68 0.01 -7.72 -24.41
C ASN A 68 0.98 -6.54 -24.58
N ALA A 69 2.27 -6.73 -24.32
CA ALA A 69 3.28 -5.71 -24.58
C ALA A 69 3.41 -5.36 -26.08
N TYR A 70 2.91 -6.23 -26.97
CA TYR A 70 3.05 -6.11 -28.43
C TYR A 70 1.70 -6.07 -29.17
N VAL A 71 0.67 -6.71 -28.63
CA VAL A 71 -0.69 -6.84 -29.16
C VAL A 71 -1.62 -6.54 -28.01
N LEU A 72 -2.12 -5.31 -27.92
CA LEU A 72 -3.03 -4.88 -26.86
C LEU A 72 -4.20 -5.87 -26.76
N ILE A 73 -4.18 -6.67 -25.69
CA ILE A 73 -5.32 -7.45 -25.24
C ILE A 73 -6.32 -6.41 -24.75
N GLU A 74 -7.40 -6.27 -25.51
CA GLU A 74 -8.46 -5.34 -25.16
C GLU A 74 -9.53 -6.05 -24.31
N SER A 75 -10.49 -5.27 -23.84
CA SER A 75 -11.54 -5.74 -22.94
C SER A 75 -12.31 -6.95 -23.48
N ARG A 76 -13.10 -7.59 -22.60
CA ARG A 76 -14.02 -8.68 -22.99
C ARG A 76 -14.88 -8.37 -24.21
N GLU A 77 -15.30 -7.11 -24.36
CA GLU A 77 -16.11 -6.63 -25.49
C GLU A 77 -15.32 -6.55 -26.80
N ALA A 78 -14.03 -6.23 -26.72
CA ALA A 78 -13.19 -6.02 -27.89
C ALA A 78 -12.66 -7.35 -28.49
N TRP A 79 -12.51 -8.38 -27.66
CA TRP A 79 -11.95 -9.68 -28.07
C TRP A 79 -12.92 -10.85 -27.79
N PRO A 80 -14.12 -10.88 -28.41
CA PRO A 80 -15.18 -11.83 -28.07
C PRO A 80 -14.82 -13.30 -28.36
N ASN A 81 -13.81 -13.54 -29.20
CA ASN A 81 -13.36 -14.90 -29.52
C ASN A 81 -12.28 -15.42 -28.57
N PHE A 82 -11.56 -14.56 -27.84
CA PHE A 82 -10.49 -14.97 -26.93
C PHE A 82 -11.03 -15.37 -25.56
N TRP A 83 -11.94 -14.57 -24.99
CA TRP A 83 -12.40 -14.76 -23.62
C TRP A 83 -13.15 -16.07 -23.36
N PRO A 84 -14.04 -16.55 -24.25
CA PRO A 84 -14.67 -17.86 -24.06
C PRO A 84 -13.65 -19.01 -23.98
N VAL A 85 -12.52 -18.86 -24.66
CA VAL A 85 -11.41 -19.83 -24.65
C VAL A 85 -10.70 -19.79 -23.32
N ALA A 86 -10.27 -18.61 -22.91
CA ALA A 86 -9.61 -18.41 -21.62
C ALA A 86 -10.51 -18.96 -20.50
N ASP A 87 -11.79 -18.62 -20.51
CA ASP A 87 -12.78 -19.10 -19.54
C ASP A 87 -12.89 -20.64 -19.53
N ALA A 88 -12.96 -21.29 -20.70
CA ALA A 88 -13.00 -22.75 -20.79
C ALA A 88 -11.70 -23.41 -20.30
N MET A 89 -10.54 -22.83 -20.64
CA MET A 89 -9.23 -23.30 -20.19
C MET A 89 -9.12 -23.25 -18.67
N PHE A 90 -9.44 -22.10 -18.08
CA PHE A 90 -9.38 -21.89 -16.63
C PHE A 90 -10.42 -22.72 -15.90
N ALA A 91 -11.63 -22.84 -16.43
CA ALA A 91 -12.65 -23.73 -15.85
C ALA A 91 -12.15 -25.18 -15.82
N LYS A 92 -11.58 -25.67 -16.93
CA LYS A 92 -11.07 -27.05 -16.98
C LYS A 92 -9.88 -27.26 -16.06
N ALA A 93 -8.99 -26.28 -15.96
CA ALA A 93 -7.89 -26.31 -15.02
C ALA A 93 -8.38 -26.44 -13.56
N LEU A 94 -9.37 -25.62 -13.17
CA LEU A 94 -9.95 -25.66 -11.83
C LEU A 94 -10.69 -26.99 -11.54
N GLU A 95 -11.23 -27.66 -12.56
CA GLU A 95 -11.78 -29.01 -12.40
C GLU A 95 -10.71 -30.08 -12.15
N LEU A 96 -9.55 -29.95 -12.81
CA LEU A 96 -8.46 -30.94 -12.74
C LEU A 96 -7.61 -30.77 -11.48
N HIS A 97 -7.45 -29.52 -11.02
CA HIS A 97 -6.62 -29.16 -9.88
C HIS A 97 -7.52 -28.84 -8.69
N THR A 98 -7.68 -29.80 -7.78
CA THR A 98 -8.48 -29.65 -6.56
C THR A 98 -7.67 -29.18 -5.35
N ASP A 99 -6.34 -29.15 -5.47
CA ASP A 99 -5.48 -28.64 -4.41
C ASP A 99 -5.64 -27.11 -4.32
N PRO A 100 -5.83 -26.55 -3.11
CA PRO A 100 -5.98 -25.10 -2.94
C PRO A 100 -4.82 -24.28 -3.50
N GLU A 101 -3.56 -24.71 -3.35
CA GLU A 101 -2.41 -23.95 -3.85
C GLU A 101 -2.40 -23.88 -5.38
N ASP A 102 -2.76 -24.98 -6.03
CA ASP A 102 -2.89 -25.04 -7.49
C ASP A 102 -4.04 -24.15 -7.98
N GLN A 103 -5.21 -24.21 -7.32
CA GLN A 103 -6.36 -23.36 -7.66
C GLN A 103 -6.04 -21.87 -7.50
N LEU A 104 -5.32 -21.49 -6.44
CA LEU A 104 -4.87 -20.12 -6.24
C LEU A 104 -3.90 -19.66 -7.32
N THR A 105 -2.98 -20.53 -7.72
CA THR A 105 -2.05 -20.26 -8.82
C THR A 105 -2.80 -19.99 -10.12
N ILE A 106 -3.83 -20.81 -10.40
CA ILE A 106 -4.71 -20.65 -11.55
C ILE A 106 -5.49 -19.33 -11.48
N TYR A 107 -6.06 -18.97 -10.33
CA TYR A 107 -6.79 -17.70 -10.16
C TYR A 107 -5.87 -16.48 -10.27
N ARG A 108 -4.63 -16.55 -9.77
CA ARG A 108 -3.63 -15.49 -9.93
C ARG A 108 -3.33 -15.25 -11.42
N ALA A 109 -3.12 -16.30 -12.20
CA ALA A 109 -2.92 -16.21 -13.64
C ALA A 109 -4.11 -15.55 -14.34
N LEU A 110 -5.33 -16.02 -14.08
CA LEU A 110 -6.54 -15.47 -14.70
C LEU A 110 -6.70 -13.99 -14.34
N PHE A 111 -6.48 -13.61 -13.09
CA PHE A 111 -6.62 -12.22 -12.67
C PHE A 111 -5.62 -11.29 -13.35
N ARG A 112 -4.37 -11.73 -13.52
CA ARG A 112 -3.38 -10.93 -14.23
C ARG A 112 -3.81 -10.68 -15.67
N ILE A 113 -4.34 -11.70 -16.36
CA ILE A 113 -4.87 -11.55 -17.73
C ILE A 113 -6.05 -10.57 -17.76
N GLU A 114 -7.01 -10.69 -16.83
CA GLU A 114 -8.13 -9.74 -16.70
C GLU A 114 -7.63 -8.31 -16.47
N ALA A 115 -6.67 -8.13 -15.56
CA ALA A 115 -6.06 -6.84 -15.24
C ALA A 115 -5.35 -6.23 -16.46
N THR A 116 -4.56 -7.04 -17.16
CA THR A 116 -3.83 -6.68 -18.38
C THR A 116 -4.78 -6.22 -19.49
N ALA A 117 -5.97 -6.81 -19.58
CA ALA A 117 -7.01 -6.43 -20.53
C ALA A 117 -7.86 -5.22 -20.09
N GLY A 118 -7.58 -4.65 -18.92
CA GLY A 118 -8.37 -3.55 -18.34
C GLY A 118 -9.77 -3.98 -17.87
N ASN A 119 -10.00 -5.28 -17.69
CA ASN A 119 -11.19 -5.79 -17.03
C ASN A 119 -11.01 -5.69 -15.50
N ASP A 120 -12.13 -5.71 -14.78
CA ASP A 120 -12.12 -5.52 -13.33
C ASP A 120 -11.51 -6.69 -12.54
N GLY A 121 -11.68 -7.94 -13.00
CA GLY A 121 -11.12 -9.12 -12.31
C GLY A 121 -11.69 -9.40 -10.90
N SER A 122 -12.66 -8.63 -10.39
CA SER A 122 -13.20 -8.84 -9.03
C SER A 122 -13.85 -10.20 -8.82
N ASP A 123 -14.52 -10.75 -9.83
CA ASP A 123 -15.08 -12.11 -9.74
C ASP A 123 -13.99 -13.18 -9.61
N VAL A 124 -12.84 -12.98 -10.25
CA VAL A 124 -11.69 -13.89 -10.16
C VAL A 124 -11.08 -13.81 -8.76
N LEU A 125 -10.90 -12.58 -8.25
CA LEU A 125 -10.43 -12.36 -6.89
C LEU A 125 -11.38 -12.95 -5.84
N ARG A 126 -12.69 -12.75 -5.99
CA ARG A 126 -13.69 -13.34 -5.09
C ARG A 126 -13.56 -14.86 -5.06
N LYS A 127 -13.50 -15.52 -6.22
CA LYS A 127 -13.32 -16.97 -6.29
C LYS A 127 -11.99 -17.44 -5.70
N ALA A 128 -10.90 -16.68 -5.89
CA ALA A 128 -9.61 -16.98 -5.25
C ALA A 128 -9.72 -16.95 -3.72
N LEU A 129 -10.44 -15.96 -3.19
CA LEU A 129 -10.65 -15.80 -1.74
C LEU A 129 -11.63 -16.83 -1.17
N GLU A 130 -12.55 -17.36 -1.98
CA GLU A 130 -13.39 -18.51 -1.61
C GLU A 130 -12.56 -19.80 -1.44
N VAL A 131 -11.50 -19.98 -2.23
CA VAL A 131 -10.55 -21.10 -2.07
C VAL A 131 -9.69 -20.91 -0.84
N GLN A 132 -9.08 -19.73 -0.69
CA GLN A 132 -8.27 -19.41 0.48
C GLN A 132 -8.34 -17.90 0.77
N PRO A 133 -8.96 -17.51 1.89
CA PRO A 133 -8.88 -16.16 2.38
C PRO A 133 -7.42 -15.84 2.71
N ASP A 134 -6.75 -15.00 1.92
CA ASP A 134 -5.35 -14.63 2.12
C ASP A 134 -5.11 -13.17 1.74
N LEU A 135 -4.51 -12.42 2.67
CA LEU A 135 -4.14 -11.01 2.48
C LEU A 135 -2.94 -10.83 1.54
N VAL A 136 -2.16 -11.89 1.28
CA VAL A 136 -1.09 -11.91 0.27
C VAL A 136 -1.71 -11.85 -1.12
N ILE A 137 -2.73 -12.68 -1.38
CA ILE A 137 -3.50 -12.65 -2.64
C ILE A 137 -4.03 -11.26 -2.91
N TRP A 138 -4.66 -10.64 -1.90
CA TRP A 138 -5.13 -9.27 -2.01
C TRP A 138 -3.98 -8.30 -2.36
N ARG A 139 -2.84 -8.34 -1.65
CA ARG A 139 -1.68 -7.46 -1.91
C ARG A 139 -1.13 -7.60 -3.33
N GLU A 140 -0.95 -8.83 -3.80
CA GLU A 140 -0.38 -9.12 -5.13
C GLU A 140 -1.29 -8.65 -6.26
N MET A 141 -2.59 -8.81 -6.08
CA MET A 141 -3.60 -8.48 -7.08
C MET A 141 -3.95 -6.98 -7.07
N PHE A 142 -3.83 -6.30 -5.91
CA PHE A 142 -4.10 -4.85 -5.80
C PHE A 142 -2.96 -3.96 -6.26
N ARG A 143 -1.72 -4.23 -5.82
CA ARG A 143 -0.59 -3.30 -6.07
C ARG A 143 -0.31 -3.07 -7.55
N ASN A 144 -0.72 -4.00 -8.40
CA ASN A 144 -0.38 -4.00 -9.82
C ASN A 144 -1.51 -3.55 -10.75
N ASN A 145 -2.72 -3.25 -10.25
CA ASN A 145 -3.85 -2.96 -11.12
C ASN A 145 -4.53 -1.62 -10.81
N SER A 146 -4.06 -0.55 -11.47
CA SER A 146 -4.67 0.78 -11.43
C SER A 146 -6.00 0.89 -12.19
N SER A 147 -6.38 -0.13 -12.97
CA SER A 147 -7.58 -0.11 -13.81
C SER A 147 -8.87 -0.57 -13.09
N MET A 148 -8.75 -1.05 -11.84
CA MET A 148 -9.87 -1.48 -11.01
C MET A 148 -10.72 -0.30 -10.48
N ASN A 149 -11.25 0.58 -11.35
CA ASN A 149 -12.15 1.68 -10.95
C ASN A 149 -13.60 1.53 -11.45
N LYS A 150 -13.98 0.44 -12.15
CA LYS A 150 -15.25 0.38 -12.91
C LYS A 150 -16.40 -0.50 -12.38
N SER A 151 -16.26 -1.28 -11.30
CA SER A 151 -17.38 -2.11 -10.77
C SER A 151 -17.42 -2.23 -9.26
N ALA A 152 -18.22 -1.37 -8.62
CA ALA A 152 -18.36 -1.27 -7.16
C ALA A 152 -18.91 -2.55 -6.48
N GLY A 153 -19.91 -3.23 -7.07
CA GLY A 153 -20.65 -4.31 -6.40
C GLY A 153 -19.83 -5.56 -6.04
N ALA A 154 -19.12 -6.15 -7.00
CA ALA A 154 -18.31 -7.37 -6.79
C ALA A 154 -17.14 -7.17 -5.81
N ARG A 155 -16.76 -5.91 -5.56
CA ARG A 155 -15.63 -5.52 -4.72
C ARG A 155 -16.01 -5.38 -3.25
N VAL A 156 -17.25 -4.99 -2.98
CA VAL A 156 -17.81 -4.98 -1.63
C VAL A 156 -17.80 -6.38 -1.02
N ASP A 157 -18.19 -7.40 -1.78
CA ASP A 157 -18.18 -8.80 -1.32
C ASP A 157 -16.75 -9.28 -0.96
N VAL A 158 -15.75 -8.89 -1.75
CA VAL A 158 -14.32 -9.16 -1.47
C VAL A 158 -13.90 -8.53 -0.15
N CYS A 159 -14.27 -7.28 0.10
CA CYS A 159 -14.01 -6.58 1.36
C CYS A 159 -14.66 -7.28 2.56
N VAL A 160 -15.90 -7.74 2.40
CA VAL A 160 -16.61 -8.49 3.46
C VAL A 160 -15.91 -9.80 3.77
N GLY A 161 -15.47 -10.55 2.75
CA GLY A 161 -14.76 -11.82 2.94
C GLY A 161 -13.38 -11.66 3.60
N LEU A 162 -12.67 -10.57 3.30
CA LEU A 162 -11.33 -10.31 3.84
C LEU A 162 -11.33 -9.67 5.23
N ARG A 163 -12.39 -8.96 5.62
CA ARG A 163 -12.45 -8.20 6.88
C ARG A 163 -12.00 -9.01 8.11
N PRO A 164 -12.38 -10.29 8.31
CA PRO A 164 -11.94 -11.07 9.48
C PRO A 164 -10.42 -11.28 9.55
N LEU A 165 -9.72 -11.26 8.41
CA LEU A 165 -8.28 -11.47 8.34
C LEU A 165 -7.48 -10.21 8.67
N VAL A 166 -8.05 -9.04 8.39
CA VAL A 166 -7.39 -7.73 8.56
C VAL A 166 -6.93 -7.50 10.01
N ASP A 167 -7.74 -7.91 10.99
CA ASP A 167 -7.37 -7.75 12.41
C ASP A 167 -6.36 -8.80 12.89
N SER A 168 -6.20 -9.90 12.14
CA SER A 168 -5.30 -11.01 12.49
C SER A 168 -3.86 -10.82 12.01
N ASP A 169 -3.64 -9.93 11.02
CA ASP A 169 -2.32 -9.61 10.47
C ASP A 169 -1.87 -8.21 10.95
N PRO A 170 -1.00 -8.11 11.96
CA PRO A 170 -0.53 -6.83 12.48
C PRO A 170 0.39 -6.07 11.51
N GLU A 171 0.90 -6.72 10.47
CA GLU A 171 1.72 -6.11 9.41
C GLU A 171 0.87 -5.62 8.23
N PHE A 172 -0.41 -5.99 8.19
CA PHE A 172 -1.31 -5.56 7.15
C PHE A 172 -1.68 -4.09 7.30
N ASP A 173 -1.59 -3.35 6.19
CA ASP A 173 -1.97 -1.94 6.13
C ASP A 173 -3.50 -1.82 6.17
N SER A 174 -4.06 -1.93 7.38
CA SER A 174 -5.50 -1.84 7.60
C SER A 174 -6.05 -0.52 7.06
N GLU A 175 -5.33 0.60 7.22
CA GLU A 175 -5.78 1.91 6.75
C GLU A 175 -6.02 1.92 5.23
N TYR A 176 -5.08 1.36 4.46
CA TYR A 176 -5.25 1.22 3.02
C TYR A 176 -6.45 0.33 2.67
N PHE A 177 -6.64 -0.79 3.37
CA PHE A 177 -7.80 -1.67 3.16
C PHE A 177 -9.14 -0.97 3.42
N PHE A 178 -9.30 -0.30 4.57
CA PHE A 178 -10.54 0.42 4.88
C PHE A 178 -10.80 1.52 3.85
N LYS A 179 -9.77 2.28 3.47
CA LYS A 179 -9.95 3.30 2.43
C LYS A 179 -10.42 2.70 1.10
N THR A 180 -9.77 1.63 0.64
CA THR A 180 -10.15 0.95 -0.61
C THR A 180 -11.57 0.40 -0.55
N CYS A 181 -11.95 -0.25 0.56
CA CYS A 181 -13.29 -0.79 0.73
C CYS A 181 -14.36 0.31 0.80
N TYR A 182 -14.07 1.45 1.42
CA TYR A 182 -14.96 2.61 1.44
C TYR A 182 -15.19 3.19 0.05
N ASP A 183 -14.11 3.39 -0.71
CA ASP A 183 -14.18 3.91 -2.08
C ASP A 183 -15.02 2.96 -2.97
N TRP A 184 -14.88 1.65 -2.78
CA TRP A 184 -15.66 0.65 -3.51
C TRP A 184 -17.11 0.51 -3.08
N ALA A 185 -17.43 0.92 -1.85
CA ALA A 185 -18.79 0.99 -1.37
C ALA A 185 -19.50 2.28 -1.84
N ASP A 186 -18.91 3.04 -2.76
CA ASP A 186 -19.34 4.39 -3.16
C ASP A 186 -19.50 5.31 -1.94
N GLU A 187 -18.53 5.25 -1.02
CA GLU A 187 -18.52 6.05 0.21
C GLU A 187 -19.71 5.74 1.16
N ASP A 188 -20.35 4.58 1.00
CA ASP A 188 -21.43 4.10 1.88
C ASP A 188 -20.97 2.89 2.71
N PRO A 189 -20.49 3.10 3.95
CA PRO A 189 -19.98 2.02 4.77
C PRO A 189 -21.06 1.01 5.17
N ALA A 190 -22.36 1.36 5.04
CA ALA A 190 -23.46 0.43 5.32
C ALA A 190 -23.53 -0.73 4.31
N LYS A 191 -22.89 -0.61 3.14
CA LYS A 191 -22.83 -1.68 2.13
C LYS A 191 -21.79 -2.76 2.45
N LEU A 192 -20.86 -2.50 3.37
CA LEU A 192 -19.75 -3.40 3.67
C LEU A 192 -20.19 -4.53 4.61
N TRP A 193 -19.77 -4.52 5.87
CA TRP A 193 -20.12 -5.52 6.88
C TRP A 193 -21.00 -4.92 7.98
N PRO A 194 -21.74 -5.75 8.76
CA PRO A 194 -22.44 -5.29 9.94
C PRO A 194 -21.50 -4.55 10.90
N GLY A 195 -21.84 -3.32 11.28
CA GLY A 195 -21.01 -2.47 12.14
C GLY A 195 -19.96 -1.63 11.40
N ALA A 196 -19.83 -1.76 10.08
CA ALA A 196 -18.87 -0.97 9.30
C ALA A 196 -19.06 0.54 9.51
N ALA A 197 -20.29 1.06 9.45
CA ALA A 197 -20.54 2.50 9.67
C ALA A 197 -19.98 3.03 11.00
N GLU A 198 -20.12 2.27 12.09
CA GLU A 198 -19.55 2.61 13.39
C GLU A 198 -18.01 2.51 13.37
N GLU A 199 -17.47 1.47 12.74
CA GLU A 199 -16.03 1.28 12.60
C GLU A 199 -15.37 2.42 11.79
N TYR A 200 -15.96 2.84 10.67
CA TYR A 200 -15.49 3.98 9.88
C TYR A 200 -15.59 5.29 10.66
N ALA A 201 -16.71 5.54 11.35
CA ALA A 201 -16.85 6.73 12.20
C ALA A 201 -15.78 6.77 13.31
N ASN A 202 -15.50 5.62 13.94
CA ASN A 202 -14.44 5.50 14.94
C ASN A 202 -13.05 5.76 14.31
N ARG A 203 -12.78 5.25 13.10
CA ARG A 203 -11.52 5.48 12.39
C ARG A 203 -11.35 6.92 11.95
N GLU A 204 -12.38 7.57 11.40
CA GLU A 204 -12.35 8.99 11.04
C GLU A 204 -12.06 9.86 12.27
N MET A 205 -12.72 9.55 13.39
CA MET A 205 -12.42 10.19 14.67
C MET A 205 -10.96 9.98 15.07
N LEU A 206 -10.43 8.75 15.01
CA LEU A 206 -9.03 8.46 15.31
C LEU A 206 -8.05 9.18 14.38
N ILE A 207 -8.35 9.28 13.08
CA ILE A 207 -7.56 10.03 12.10
C ILE A 207 -7.55 11.52 12.45
N GLU A 208 -8.70 12.10 12.78
CA GLU A 208 -8.79 13.51 13.15
C GLU A 208 -8.04 13.79 14.46
N ARG A 209 -8.12 12.88 15.44
CA ARG A 209 -7.31 12.95 16.66
C ARG A 209 -5.82 12.84 16.37
N LEU A 210 -5.43 11.94 15.47
CA LEU A 210 -4.04 11.79 15.06
C LEU A 210 -3.51 13.04 14.35
N LYS A 211 -4.31 13.67 13.47
CA LYS A 211 -3.96 14.95 12.83
C LYS A 211 -3.71 16.05 13.86
N GLN A 212 -4.61 16.19 14.84
CA GLN A 212 -4.45 17.15 15.95
C GLN A 212 -3.17 16.85 16.75
N PHE A 213 -2.92 15.57 17.03
CA PHE A 213 -1.73 15.14 17.76
C PHE A 213 -0.43 15.35 16.96
N HIS A 214 -0.41 15.18 15.63
CA HIS A 214 0.78 15.40 14.81
C HIS A 214 1.31 16.83 14.89
N THR A 215 0.41 17.82 15.00
CA THR A 215 0.78 19.21 15.24
C THR A 215 1.53 19.36 16.57
N GLU A 216 0.98 18.81 17.65
CA GLU A 216 1.60 18.87 18.98
C GLU A 216 2.88 18.06 19.06
N LEU A 217 2.92 16.91 18.38
CA LEU A 217 4.09 16.06 18.24
C LEU A 217 5.24 16.85 17.60
N ALA A 218 4.97 17.52 16.46
CA ALA A 218 5.97 18.31 15.77
C ALA A 218 6.46 19.50 16.60
N ILE A 219 5.60 20.13 17.40
CA ILE A 219 5.99 21.30 18.20
C ILE A 219 6.77 20.89 19.46
N PHE A 220 6.26 19.91 20.20
CA PHE A 220 6.66 19.68 21.59
C PHE A 220 7.52 18.43 21.79
N PHE A 221 7.69 17.57 20.78
CA PHE A 221 8.45 16.33 20.92
C PHE A 221 9.72 16.38 20.07
N PRO A 222 10.89 16.00 20.63
CA PRO A 222 12.11 15.93 19.85
C PRO A 222 12.01 14.90 18.72
N GLY A 223 12.22 15.32 17.48
CA GLY A 223 12.04 14.45 16.31
C GLY A 223 10.58 14.03 16.08
N GLY A 224 9.62 14.79 16.59
CA GLY A 224 8.18 14.51 16.53
C GLY A 224 7.53 14.70 15.16
N GLY A 225 8.28 14.50 14.09
CA GLY A 225 7.85 14.83 12.74
C GLY A 225 8.67 14.12 11.67
N ARG A 226 8.61 14.61 10.44
CA ARG A 226 9.44 14.16 9.32
C ARG A 226 10.72 14.97 9.27
N CYS A 227 11.88 14.33 9.17
CA CYS A 227 13.13 15.05 8.93
C CYS A 227 13.13 15.62 7.51
N GLN A 228 13.61 16.86 7.36
CA GLN A 228 13.66 17.52 6.07
C GLN A 228 14.72 16.91 5.12
N THR A 229 15.76 16.28 5.67
CA THR A 229 16.87 15.70 4.91
C THR A 229 16.65 14.21 4.63
N HIS A 230 16.95 13.79 3.40
CA HIS A 230 16.77 12.39 2.96
C HIS A 230 17.68 11.41 3.71
N ASP A 231 18.84 11.89 4.17
CA ASP A 231 19.87 11.11 4.89
C ASP A 231 19.67 11.07 6.41
N GLY A 232 18.58 11.68 6.92
CA GLY A 232 18.38 11.89 8.34
C GLY A 232 19.12 13.12 8.86
N GLY A 233 18.81 13.52 10.09
CA GLY A 233 19.36 14.73 10.72
C GLY A 233 18.34 15.59 11.46
N CYS A 234 17.23 15.01 11.95
CA CYS A 234 16.29 15.77 12.78
C CYS A 234 16.97 16.41 14.01
N SER A 235 18.01 15.78 14.57
CA SER A 235 18.78 16.30 15.70
C SER A 235 19.59 17.55 15.36
N ASP A 236 19.92 17.76 14.08
CA ASP A 236 20.89 18.75 13.65
C ASP A 236 20.21 19.90 12.88
N PHE A 237 19.16 19.56 12.11
CA PHE A 237 18.45 20.48 11.22
C PHE A 237 16.98 20.70 11.60
N GLY A 238 16.41 19.82 12.42
CA GLY A 238 15.01 19.88 12.82
C GLY A 238 14.06 19.04 11.93
N TRP A 239 12.76 19.28 12.06
CA TRP A 239 11.71 18.44 11.49
C TRP A 239 10.44 19.23 11.18
N SER A 240 9.65 18.73 10.23
CA SER A 240 8.31 19.25 9.94
C SER A 240 7.23 18.29 10.44
N SER A 241 5.99 18.76 10.54
CA SER A 241 4.86 17.88 10.84
C SER A 241 4.71 16.75 9.80
N ARG A 242 4.25 15.58 10.26
CA ARG A 242 3.91 14.47 9.37
C ARG A 242 2.39 14.50 9.14
N GLY A 243 1.95 14.82 7.93
CA GLY A 243 0.55 14.66 7.54
C GLY A 243 -0.46 15.66 8.14
N GLY A 244 -0.03 16.88 8.50
CA GLY A 244 -0.98 17.96 8.84
C GLY A 244 -0.34 19.19 9.52
N GLY A 245 -0.84 20.38 9.17
CA GLY A 245 -0.39 21.70 9.62
C GLY A 245 0.98 22.08 9.07
N ASP A 246 1.15 23.26 8.46
CA ASP A 246 2.46 23.76 8.03
C ASP A 246 3.30 24.15 9.25
N ILE A 247 3.89 23.14 9.91
CA ILE A 247 4.77 23.32 11.06
C ILE A 247 6.17 22.93 10.66
N ASP A 248 7.08 23.87 10.89
CA ASP A 248 8.50 23.64 10.76
C ASP A 248 9.21 23.88 12.09
N SER A 249 9.98 22.89 12.52
CA SER A 249 10.81 22.96 13.71
C SER A 249 12.27 22.96 13.32
N THR A 250 13.03 23.95 13.76
CA THR A 250 14.45 24.10 13.46
C THR A 250 15.25 24.11 14.75
N CYS A 251 16.42 23.49 14.76
CA CYS A 251 17.30 23.52 15.93
C CYS A 251 17.80 24.95 16.21
N ILE A 252 17.89 25.33 17.49
CA ILE A 252 18.39 26.66 17.87
C ILE A 252 19.90 26.79 17.59
N SER A 253 20.61 25.67 17.65
CA SER A 253 21.98 25.47 17.21
C SER A 253 22.06 24.14 16.47
N GLU A 254 23.23 23.70 16.01
CA GLU A 254 23.45 22.39 15.37
C GLU A 254 23.15 21.16 16.29
N ASP A 255 22.45 21.35 17.42
CA ASP A 255 22.07 20.31 18.37
C ASP A 255 20.71 20.65 19.03
N CYS A 256 19.63 20.16 18.42
CA CYS A 256 18.27 20.26 18.96
C CYS A 256 18.14 19.62 20.36
N ILE A 257 18.89 18.55 20.64
CA ILE A 257 18.70 17.72 21.83
C ILE A 257 19.52 18.22 23.01
N GLY A 258 20.61 18.92 22.76
CA GLY A 258 21.39 19.62 23.77
C GLY A 258 20.82 21.00 24.11
N VAL A 259 20.36 21.75 23.11
CA VAL A 259 20.02 23.17 23.28
C VAL A 259 18.52 23.44 23.20
N GLY A 260 17.83 22.77 22.29
CA GLY A 260 16.42 22.97 21.99
C GLY A 260 16.17 23.43 20.55
N TRP A 261 14.91 23.66 20.22
CA TRP A 261 14.44 23.96 18.88
C TRP A 261 13.40 25.08 18.90
N VAL A 262 13.14 25.67 17.74
CA VAL A 262 12.07 26.64 17.51
C VAL A 262 11.08 26.02 16.54
N SER A 263 9.81 26.02 16.91
CA SER A 263 8.71 25.55 16.04
C SER A 263 7.90 26.74 15.56
N ASN A 264 7.79 26.90 14.25
CA ASN A 264 6.94 27.90 13.61
C ASN A 264 5.61 27.24 13.25
N THR A 265 4.53 27.80 13.80
CA THR A 265 3.14 27.44 13.48
C THR A 265 2.50 28.62 12.74
N PRO A 266 1.38 28.44 12.03
CA PRO A 266 0.65 29.55 11.43
C PRO A 266 0.26 30.65 12.43
N GLU A 267 0.07 30.29 13.71
CA GLU A 267 -0.42 31.19 14.75
C GLU A 267 0.70 31.86 15.57
N GLN A 268 1.85 31.20 15.75
CA GLN A 268 2.93 31.69 16.62
C GLN A 268 4.27 30.96 16.40
N THR A 269 5.34 31.54 16.95
CA THR A 269 6.64 30.90 17.11
C THR A 269 6.81 30.37 18.53
N ILE A 270 7.11 29.08 18.68
CA ILE A 270 7.27 28.41 19.96
C ILE A 270 8.74 28.07 20.17
N ASN A 271 9.31 28.57 21.27
CA ASN A 271 10.72 28.36 21.61
C ASN A 271 10.85 27.25 22.64
N THR A 272 11.49 26.14 22.25
CA THR A 272 11.78 25.02 23.13
C THR A 272 13.23 25.05 23.61
N ARG A 273 13.43 24.87 24.93
CA ARG A 273 14.76 24.82 25.55
C ARG A 273 14.90 23.57 26.39
N CYS A 274 16.03 22.88 26.21
CA CYS A 274 16.39 21.73 27.01
C CYS A 274 16.81 22.15 28.43
N ASN A 275 16.38 21.39 29.44
CA ASN A 275 16.85 21.59 30.80
C ASN A 275 18.26 20.98 30.95
N ASN A 276 19.19 21.69 31.59
CA ASN A 276 20.54 21.16 31.89
C ASN A 276 21.35 20.65 30.68
N LYS A 277 21.35 21.39 29.56
CA LYS A 277 22.13 21.09 28.34
C LYS A 277 21.75 19.78 27.64
N SER A 278 20.69 19.10 28.05
CA SER A 278 20.13 17.96 27.31
C SER A 278 18.68 17.69 27.68
N CYS A 279 17.82 17.66 26.66
CA CYS A 279 16.40 17.38 26.78
C CYS A 279 16.14 15.98 27.38
N GLN A 280 17.06 15.04 27.17
CA GLN A 280 16.92 13.66 27.66
C GLN A 280 17.21 13.53 29.16
N LEU A 281 17.91 14.48 29.79
CA LEU A 281 18.30 14.33 31.19
C LEU A 281 17.21 14.80 32.15
N LYS A 282 16.55 15.92 31.85
CA LYS A 282 15.56 16.56 32.75
C LYS A 282 14.33 17.10 32.03
N GLY A 283 14.15 16.76 30.76
CA GLY A 283 13.08 17.27 29.93
C GLY A 283 13.38 18.66 29.39
N TRP A 284 12.34 19.35 28.97
CA TRP A 284 12.42 20.62 28.26
C TRP A 284 11.22 21.51 28.57
N LYS A 285 11.34 22.78 28.18
CA LYS A 285 10.25 23.76 28.27
C LYS A 285 10.04 24.41 26.92
N SER A 286 8.80 24.44 26.45
CA SER A 286 8.40 25.06 25.19
C SER A 286 7.50 26.24 25.50
N LYS A 287 7.94 27.44 25.12
CA LYS A 287 7.24 28.70 25.42
C LYS A 287 6.73 29.33 24.13
N GLY A 288 5.41 29.42 24.03
CA GLY A 288 4.71 30.25 23.05
C GLY A 288 4.16 31.52 23.69
N ASP A 289 3.32 32.24 22.96
CA ASP A 289 2.74 33.51 23.37
C ASP A 289 1.69 33.35 24.48
N SER A 290 0.88 32.31 24.40
CA SER A 290 -0.27 32.07 25.29
C SER A 290 0.00 31.03 26.38
N GLU A 291 1.04 30.20 26.23
CA GLU A 291 1.25 29.03 27.07
C GLU A 291 2.72 28.59 27.16
N THR A 292 3.08 27.96 28.29
CA THR A 292 4.32 27.21 28.43
C THR A 292 4.01 25.75 28.69
N TRP A 293 4.59 24.90 27.86
CA TRP A 293 4.59 23.45 28.00
C TRP A 293 5.86 22.99 28.69
N THR A 294 5.74 22.02 29.60
CA THR A 294 6.89 21.46 30.33
C THR A 294 6.90 19.95 30.17
N ALA A 295 7.97 19.42 29.60
CA ALA A 295 8.30 18.01 29.63
C ALA A 295 9.14 17.69 30.87
N THR A 296 8.78 16.63 31.58
CA THR A 296 9.49 16.15 32.78
C THR A 296 9.84 14.69 32.60
N CYS A 297 11.13 14.39 32.48
CA CYS A 297 11.64 13.03 32.35
C CYS A 297 11.40 12.22 33.62
N LYS A 298 11.04 10.94 33.47
CA LYS A 298 11.24 9.94 34.51
C LYS A 298 12.68 9.45 34.41
N GLY A 299 13.53 9.83 35.37
CA GLY A 299 14.97 9.61 35.27
C GLY A 299 15.57 10.33 34.06
N THR A 300 16.09 9.57 33.09
CA THR A 300 16.75 10.07 31.87
C THR A 300 15.86 10.00 30.61
N CYS A 301 14.54 10.16 30.78
CA CYS A 301 13.52 10.04 29.71
C CYS A 301 13.47 8.66 29.01
N LYS A 302 14.43 7.76 29.30
CA LYS A 302 14.47 6.37 28.84
C LYS A 302 13.37 5.50 29.43
N GLU A 303 12.73 5.95 30.50
CA GLU A 303 11.55 5.31 31.08
C GLU A 303 10.25 6.05 30.72
N GLY A 304 10.34 7.08 29.87
CA GLY A 304 9.23 7.96 29.54
C GLY A 304 9.29 9.33 30.22
N TRP A 305 8.28 10.14 29.96
CA TRP A 305 8.16 11.50 30.48
C TRP A 305 6.70 11.94 30.51
N THR A 306 6.44 13.01 31.24
CA THR A 306 5.15 13.71 31.19
C THR A 306 5.33 15.02 30.46
N LEU A 307 4.47 15.33 29.49
CA LEU A 307 4.41 16.64 28.85
C LEU A 307 3.13 17.35 29.30
N LYS A 308 3.26 18.50 29.96
CA LYS A 308 2.15 19.21 30.59
C LYS A 308 2.02 20.64 30.08
N GLY A 309 0.81 20.95 29.62
CA GLY A 309 0.32 22.29 29.37
C GLY A 309 -0.66 22.75 30.46
N LYS A 310 -1.34 23.88 30.23
CA LYS A 310 -2.35 24.47 31.09
C LYS A 310 -3.61 23.62 31.16
N LYS A 311 -4.06 23.08 30.02
CA LYS A 311 -5.29 22.28 29.92
C LYS A 311 -5.03 20.81 29.55
N GLN A 312 -3.93 20.54 28.84
CA GLN A 312 -3.59 19.23 28.33
C GLN A 312 -2.42 18.61 29.10
N ARG A 313 -2.36 17.28 29.05
CA ARG A 313 -1.28 16.47 29.63
C ARG A 313 -1.13 15.21 28.80
N TYR A 314 0.11 14.86 28.51
CA TYR A 314 0.52 13.62 27.87
C TYR A 314 1.41 12.83 28.82
N GLU A 315 1.05 11.57 29.03
CA GLU A 315 1.90 10.57 29.67
C GLU A 315 2.59 9.78 28.57
N VAL A 316 3.92 9.78 28.56
CA VAL A 316 4.71 9.08 27.55
C VAL A 316 5.46 7.93 28.20
N THR A 317 5.34 6.74 27.61
CA THR A 317 6.00 5.52 28.08
C THR A 317 6.83 4.93 26.95
N CYS A 318 8.06 4.51 27.23
CA CYS A 318 8.90 3.89 26.20
C CYS A 318 8.43 2.46 25.89
N ARG A 319 8.45 2.10 24.60
CA ARG A 319 8.11 0.73 24.16
C ARG A 319 9.22 -0.27 24.41
N GLY A 320 10.44 0.23 24.60
CA GLY A 320 11.63 -0.56 24.91
C GLY A 320 12.51 0.13 25.93
N SER A 321 13.82 -0.08 25.81
CA SER A 321 14.83 0.47 26.71
C SER A 321 15.13 1.96 26.46
N ASN A 322 14.74 2.47 25.29
CA ASN A 322 14.98 3.85 24.89
C ASN A 322 13.87 4.39 23.98
N CYS A 323 13.05 5.31 24.48
CA CYS A 323 12.00 5.96 23.70
C CYS A 323 12.48 6.56 22.36
N PHE A 324 13.73 7.03 22.28
CA PHE A 324 14.25 7.70 21.09
C PHE A 324 14.76 6.74 20.00
N GLU A 325 14.84 5.45 20.33
CA GLU A 325 15.27 4.36 19.42
C GLU A 325 14.11 3.39 19.17
N ASP A 326 13.42 2.98 20.24
CA ASP A 326 12.36 1.97 20.23
C ASP A 326 10.96 2.55 19.97
N GLY A 327 10.82 3.87 20.06
CA GLY A 327 9.53 4.54 20.06
C GLY A 327 8.84 4.53 21.44
N TYR A 328 7.64 5.08 21.47
CA TYR A 328 6.94 5.39 22.71
C TYR A 328 5.42 5.37 22.52
N ASP A 329 4.69 5.08 23.57
CA ASP A 329 3.24 5.23 23.63
C ASP A 329 2.89 6.51 24.38
N VAL A 330 1.86 7.21 23.92
CA VAL A 330 1.38 8.47 24.48
C VAL A 330 -0.06 8.31 24.93
N VAL A 331 -0.36 8.70 26.16
CA VAL A 331 -1.71 8.71 26.72
C VAL A 331 -2.09 10.14 27.08
N THR A 332 -3.20 10.63 26.54
CA THR A 332 -3.71 11.96 26.88
C THR A 332 -4.49 11.92 28.19
N LYS A 333 -4.75 13.09 28.78
CA LYS A 333 -5.59 13.22 29.97
C LYS A 333 -7.00 12.65 29.77
N GLU A 334 -7.55 12.78 28.56
CA GLU A 334 -8.86 12.29 28.16
C GLU A 334 -8.88 10.77 27.91
N GLY A 335 -7.72 10.11 27.98
CA GLY A 335 -7.58 8.66 27.82
C GLY A 335 -7.25 8.21 26.40
N TRP A 336 -7.09 9.14 25.45
CA TRP A 336 -6.68 8.80 24.09
C TRP A 336 -5.27 8.23 24.09
N LYS A 337 -5.04 7.23 23.24
CA LYS A 337 -3.75 6.54 23.15
C LYS A 337 -3.18 6.66 21.76
N PHE A 338 -1.88 6.91 21.68
CA PHE A 338 -1.12 6.92 20.44
C PHE A 338 0.09 6.03 20.59
N ALA A 339 0.35 5.21 19.58
CA ALA A 339 1.58 4.42 19.46
C ALA A 339 2.51 5.11 18.47
N CYS A 340 3.68 5.54 18.95
CA CYS A 340 4.68 6.23 18.15
C CYS A 340 5.91 5.35 17.93
N TYR A 341 6.42 5.36 16.72
CA TYR A 341 7.50 4.53 16.21
C TYR A 341 8.59 5.41 15.62
N CYS A 342 9.83 5.04 15.89
CA CYS A 342 10.99 5.68 15.29
C CYS A 342 11.21 5.15 13.88
N ASN A 343 11.28 6.02 12.88
CA ASN A 343 11.62 5.61 11.53
C ASN A 343 13.03 4.98 11.54
N THR A 344 13.16 3.77 10.98
CA THR A 344 14.45 3.05 10.85
C THR A 344 15.29 3.05 12.15
N GLY A 345 14.64 2.89 13.31
CA GLY A 345 15.31 2.73 14.61
C GLY A 345 15.80 4.00 15.29
N SER A 346 15.51 5.21 14.77
CA SER A 346 15.85 6.45 15.49
C SER A 346 14.88 7.60 15.20
N CYS A 347 14.17 8.02 16.25
CA CYS A 347 13.24 9.16 16.19
C CYS A 347 14.00 10.48 15.97
N LEU A 348 15.21 10.57 16.50
CA LEU A 348 16.04 11.78 16.45
C LEU A 348 16.79 11.94 15.13
N LEU A 349 17.06 10.85 14.43
CA LEU A 349 17.73 10.93 13.13
C LEU A 349 16.74 10.91 11.99
N ARG A 350 15.62 10.20 12.13
CA ARG A 350 14.73 9.85 11.00
C ARG A 350 13.27 10.24 11.25
N GLY A 351 12.99 10.81 12.40
CA GLY A 351 11.67 11.29 12.76
C GLY A 351 10.77 10.20 13.33
N THR A 352 9.58 10.62 13.70
CA THR A 352 8.58 9.78 14.37
C THR A 352 7.36 9.59 13.47
N TYR A 353 6.79 8.39 13.50
CA TYR A 353 5.45 8.10 12.99
C TYR A 353 4.55 7.69 14.14
N CYS A 354 3.33 8.19 14.21
CA CYS A 354 2.38 7.74 15.23
C CYS A 354 1.11 7.20 14.58
N LYS A 355 0.44 6.29 15.31
CA LYS A 355 -0.92 5.84 15.02
C LYS A 355 -1.80 6.06 16.25
N ALA A 356 -3.04 6.47 16.04
CA ALA A 356 -4.03 6.51 17.11
C ALA A 356 -4.51 5.07 17.40
N LEU A 357 -4.70 4.75 18.67
CA LEU A 357 -5.19 3.47 19.12
C LEU A 357 -6.66 3.62 19.60
N PRO A 358 -7.50 2.60 19.37
CA PRO A 358 -8.88 2.58 19.85
C PRO A 358 -9.01 2.61 21.37
#